data_AF-A0AAU5WGH8-F1
#
_entry.id   AF-A0AAU5WGH8-F1
#
_cell.length_a   1.000
_cell.length_b   1.000
_cell.length_c   1.000
_cell.angle_alpha   90.00
_cell.angle_beta   90.00
_cell.angle_gamma   90.00
#
_symmetry.space_group_name_H-M   'P 1'
#
loop_
_entity.id
_entity.type
_entity.pdbx_description
1 polymer ?
#
loop_
_entity_poly.entity_id
_entity_poly.type
_entity_poly.pdbx_seq_one_letter_code
_entity_poly.pdbx_strand_id
1 'polypeptide(L)'
;MAVPGPPPAEAKRRRNADTYEGHEVTVTEDAPVDAPELPYAGKYSQATCDWYATWCRSPQAATFTTTDWQRLHMIAPLVNAYWVEPSTKVMAEIRLNESLLGATHVDRLRARIKVEKPTASDAAPSGVADMRAARRRRMSDAS
;
A
#
# COMPACT_ATOMS: atom_id res chain seq x y z
N MET A 1 -8.22 50.99 -7.19
CA MET A 1 -9.59 50.53 -7.50
C MET A 1 -9.52 49.06 -7.91
N ALA A 2 -9.96 48.14 -7.07
CA ALA A 2 -10.02 46.71 -7.42
C ALA A 2 -11.38 46.42 -8.06
N VAL A 3 -11.38 45.87 -9.28
CA VAL A 3 -12.61 45.44 -9.96
C VAL A 3 -13.00 44.06 -9.39
N PRO A 4 -14.26 43.83 -8.96
CA PRO A 4 -14.69 42.52 -8.48
C PRO A 4 -14.61 41.50 -9.62
N GLY A 5 -14.08 40.30 -9.33
CA GLY A 5 -14.06 39.21 -10.30
C GLY A 5 -15.46 38.74 -10.70
N PRO A 6 -15.60 37.99 -11.81
CA PRO A 6 -16.89 37.52 -12.30
C PRO A 6 -17.62 36.67 -11.24
N PRO A 7 -18.95 36.79 -11.12
CA PRO A 7 -19.73 35.98 -10.20
C PRO A 7 -19.54 34.49 -10.50
N PRO A 8 -19.45 33.63 -9.47
CA PRO A 8 -19.26 32.19 -9.66
C PRO A 8 -20.43 31.61 -10.45
N ALA A 9 -20.13 31.01 -11.61
CA ALA A 9 -21.14 30.42 -12.47
C ALA A 9 -21.86 29.25 -11.77
N GLU A 10 -23.19 29.23 -11.85
CA GLU A 10 -24.08 28.24 -11.24
C GLU A 10 -23.78 26.80 -11.72
N ALA A 11 -23.22 26.68 -12.94
CA ALA A 11 -22.81 25.42 -13.55
C ALA A 11 -21.30 25.14 -13.45
N LYS A 12 -20.61 25.61 -12.40
CA LYS A 12 -19.22 25.23 -12.13
C LYS A 12 -19.14 23.76 -11.67
N ARG A 13 -19.37 22.84 -12.61
CA ARG A 13 -19.06 21.41 -12.42
C ARG A 13 -17.55 21.29 -12.21
N ARG A 14 -17.12 20.57 -11.18
CA ARG A 14 -15.71 20.16 -11.07
C ARG A 14 -15.40 19.37 -12.35
N ARG A 15 -14.51 19.91 -13.20
CA ARG A 15 -14.01 19.19 -14.40
C ARG A 15 -13.28 17.90 -14.02
N ASN A 16 -12.71 17.87 -12.82
CA ASN A 16 -12.09 16.69 -12.21
C ASN A 16 -13.07 16.08 -11.21
N ALA A 17 -14.23 15.61 -11.70
CA ALA A 17 -15.05 14.72 -10.90
C ALA A 17 -14.30 13.39 -10.79
N ASP A 18 -14.16 12.86 -9.57
CA ASP A 18 -13.58 11.54 -9.38
C ASP A 18 -14.60 10.51 -9.85
N THR A 19 -14.43 9.98 -11.06
CA THR A 19 -15.31 8.98 -11.66
C THR A 19 -14.94 7.56 -11.25
N TYR A 20 -13.95 7.38 -10.39
CA TYR A 20 -13.40 6.07 -10.01
C TYR A 20 -13.90 5.58 -8.65
N GLU A 21 -15.11 5.97 -8.25
CA GLU A 21 -15.77 5.39 -7.07
C GLU A 21 -15.83 3.85 -7.21
N GLY A 22 -15.31 3.12 -6.22
CA GLY A 22 -15.32 1.64 -6.19
C GLY A 22 -14.07 0.93 -6.73
N HIS A 23 -13.05 1.63 -7.23
CA HIS A 23 -11.79 1.02 -7.71
C HIS A 23 -10.71 0.88 -6.62
N GLU A 24 -11.11 0.74 -5.35
CA GLU A 24 -10.17 0.54 -4.25
C GLU A 24 -9.71 -0.91 -4.20
N VAL A 25 -8.40 -1.11 -4.10
CA VAL A 25 -7.80 -2.44 -3.93
C VAL A 25 -7.44 -2.60 -2.47
N THR A 26 -8.12 -3.51 -1.78
CA THR A 26 -7.83 -3.80 -0.37
C THR A 26 -6.93 -5.03 -0.27
N VAL A 27 -5.79 -4.88 0.39
CA VAL A 27 -4.82 -5.96 0.64
C VAL A 27 -4.57 -6.09 2.14
N THR A 28 -4.35 -7.30 2.63
CA THR A 28 -4.00 -7.55 4.04
C THR A 28 -2.49 -7.58 4.22
N GLU A 29 -1.98 -7.01 5.32
CA GLU A 29 -0.54 -6.89 5.59
C GLU A 29 0.21 -8.24 5.54
N ASP A 30 -0.40 -9.31 6.05
CA ASP A 30 0.18 -10.67 6.13
C ASP A 30 -0.44 -11.66 5.13
N ALA A 31 -1.01 -11.16 4.03
CA ALA A 31 -1.56 -12.04 3.00
C ALA A 31 -0.46 -12.96 2.43
N PRO A 32 -0.68 -14.27 2.32
CA PRO A 32 0.29 -15.16 1.70
C PRO A 32 0.46 -14.78 0.22
N VAL A 33 1.70 -14.59 -0.21
CA VAL A 33 2.05 -14.27 -1.59
C VAL A 33 2.79 -15.46 -2.20
N ASP A 34 2.26 -16.00 -3.30
CA ASP A 34 2.97 -16.99 -4.12
C ASP A 34 3.96 -16.26 -5.03
N ALA A 35 5.09 -15.86 -4.46
CA ALA A 35 6.13 -15.12 -5.16
C ALA A 35 7.08 -16.10 -5.87
N PRO A 36 7.33 -15.95 -7.18
CA PRO A 36 8.29 -16.78 -7.88
C PRO A 36 9.72 -16.53 -7.38
N GLU A 37 10.60 -17.50 -7.56
CA GLU A 37 12.02 -17.30 -7.24
C GLU A 37 12.65 -16.24 -8.16
N LEU A 38 13.61 -15.47 -7.63
CA LEU A 38 14.38 -14.52 -8.41
C LEU A 38 15.30 -15.28 -9.39
N PRO A 39 15.14 -15.11 -10.72
CA PRO A 39 16.02 -15.75 -11.68
C PRO A 39 17.46 -15.30 -11.48
N TYR A 40 18.40 -16.24 -11.54
CA TYR A 40 19.83 -15.96 -11.38
C TYR A 40 20.22 -15.33 -10.04
N ALA A 41 19.46 -15.55 -8.96
CA ALA A 41 19.75 -15.01 -7.62
C ALA A 41 21.24 -15.16 -7.20
N GLY A 42 21.88 -16.30 -7.51
CA GLY A 42 23.31 -16.53 -7.20
C GLY A 42 24.31 -15.64 -7.96
N LYS A 43 23.87 -14.85 -8.95
CA LYS A 43 24.70 -13.88 -9.67
C LYS A 43 24.50 -12.44 -9.18
N TYR A 44 23.49 -12.20 -8.35
CA TYR A 44 23.19 -10.88 -7.83
C TYR A 44 23.83 -10.66 -6.46
N SER A 45 24.02 -9.40 -6.12
CA SER A 45 24.44 -9.00 -4.77
C SER A 45 23.36 -9.32 -3.74
N GLN A 46 23.76 -9.52 -2.48
CA GLN A 46 22.82 -9.73 -1.38
C GLN A 46 21.77 -8.60 -1.29
N ALA A 47 22.17 -7.35 -1.52
CA ALA A 47 21.27 -6.20 -1.52
C ALA A 47 20.16 -6.31 -2.58
N THR A 48 20.44 -6.92 -3.74
CA THR A 48 19.43 -7.17 -4.78
C THR A 48 18.48 -8.29 -4.38
N CYS A 49 19.00 -9.35 -3.77
CA CYS A 49 18.18 -10.43 -3.23
C CYS A 49 17.24 -9.92 -2.12
N ASP A 50 17.75 -9.08 -1.22
CA ASP A 50 16.97 -8.48 -0.13
C ASP A 50 15.90 -7.51 -0.66
N TRP A 51 16.23 -6.74 -1.70
CA TRP A 51 15.29 -5.91 -2.43
C TRP A 51 14.14 -6.74 -2.99
N TYR A 52 14.42 -7.84 -3.69
CA TYR A 52 13.38 -8.71 -4.24
C TYR A 52 12.55 -9.39 -3.13
N ALA A 53 13.20 -9.84 -2.06
CA ALA A 53 12.51 -10.42 -0.91
C ALA A 53 11.58 -9.40 -0.22
N THR A 54 11.93 -8.11 -0.24
CA THR A 54 11.06 -7.03 0.25
C THR A 54 9.80 -6.90 -0.60
N TRP A 55 9.93 -6.97 -1.93
CA TRP A 55 8.76 -7.03 -2.81
C TRP A 55 7.89 -8.26 -2.54
N CYS A 56 8.49 -9.44 -2.35
CA CYS A 56 7.75 -10.68 -2.07
C CYS A 56 6.92 -10.61 -0.78
N ARG A 57 7.40 -9.90 0.24
CA ARG A 57 6.71 -9.69 1.53
C ARG A 57 5.79 -8.47 1.55
N SER A 58 5.77 -7.67 0.48
CA SER A 58 4.99 -6.43 0.47
C SER A 58 3.51 -6.74 0.28
N PRO A 59 2.59 -6.09 1.02
CA PRO A 59 1.16 -6.41 0.96
C PRO A 59 0.56 -6.29 -0.45
N GLN A 60 1.04 -5.33 -1.24
CA GLN A 60 0.59 -5.14 -2.62
C GLN A 60 1.00 -6.28 -3.57
N ALA A 61 1.99 -7.10 -3.22
CA ALA A 61 2.37 -8.25 -4.04
C ALA A 61 1.28 -9.34 -4.06
N ALA A 62 0.34 -9.32 -3.09
CA ALA A 62 -0.83 -10.21 -3.09
C ALA A 62 -1.75 -9.99 -4.31
N THR A 63 -1.66 -8.84 -4.98
CA THR A 63 -2.45 -8.54 -6.18
C THR A 63 -1.65 -8.72 -7.47
N PHE A 64 -0.37 -9.12 -7.38
CA PHE A 64 0.48 -9.25 -8.54
C PHE A 64 0.07 -10.43 -9.41
N THR A 65 0.11 -10.17 -10.71
CA THR A 65 -0.02 -11.17 -11.75
C THR A 65 1.35 -11.52 -12.32
N THR A 66 1.41 -12.52 -13.19
CA THR A 66 2.66 -12.95 -13.83
C THR A 66 3.43 -11.80 -14.50
N THR A 67 2.73 -10.81 -15.07
CA THR A 67 3.37 -9.68 -15.74
C THR A 67 4.07 -8.73 -14.77
N ASP A 68 3.58 -8.62 -13.54
CA ASP A 68 4.18 -7.78 -12.49
C ASP A 68 5.47 -8.43 -11.97
N TRP A 69 5.44 -9.74 -11.78
CA TRP A 69 6.65 -10.51 -11.43
C TRP A 69 7.70 -10.46 -12.53
N GLN A 70 7.28 -10.67 -13.79
CA GLN A 70 8.17 -10.54 -14.95
C GLN A 70 8.81 -9.16 -14.98
N ARG A 71 8.05 -8.11 -14.66
CA ARG A 71 8.57 -6.74 -14.61
C ARG A 71 9.66 -6.59 -13.54
N LEU A 72 9.46 -7.12 -12.33
CA LEU A 72 10.48 -7.13 -11.28
C LEU A 72 11.75 -7.89 -11.71
N HIS A 73 11.59 -9.05 -12.35
CA HIS A 73 12.72 -9.82 -12.86
C HIS A 73 13.50 -9.07 -13.95
N MET A 74 12.82 -8.33 -14.83
CA MET A 74 13.46 -7.53 -15.87
C MET A 74 14.29 -6.37 -15.32
N ILE A 75 13.89 -5.79 -14.17
CA ILE A 75 14.62 -4.67 -13.55
C ILE A 75 15.65 -5.11 -12.52
N ALA A 76 15.64 -6.37 -12.07
CA ALA A 76 16.63 -6.89 -11.11
C ALA A 76 18.10 -6.69 -11.56
N PRO A 77 18.48 -6.85 -12.85
CA PRO A 77 19.82 -6.49 -13.32
C PRO A 77 20.16 -5.01 -13.14
N LEU A 78 19.18 -4.11 -13.29
CA LEU A 78 19.37 -2.67 -13.08
C LEU A 78 19.56 -2.34 -11.60
N VAL A 79 18.76 -2.96 -10.72
CA VAL A 79 18.93 -2.83 -9.26
C VAL A 79 20.30 -3.33 -8.84
N ASN A 80 20.74 -4.47 -9.35
CA ASN A 80 22.09 -4.98 -9.08
C ASN A 80 23.17 -4.03 -9.61
N ALA A 81 23.02 -3.50 -10.83
CA ALA A 81 23.94 -2.53 -11.39
C ALA A 81 24.00 -1.25 -10.55
N TYR A 82 22.86 -0.78 -10.00
CA TYR A 82 22.82 0.39 -9.12
C TYR A 82 23.63 0.16 -7.83
N TRP A 83 23.60 -1.04 -7.26
CA TRP A 83 24.39 -1.36 -6.06
C TRP A 83 25.89 -1.45 -6.34
N VAL A 84 26.29 -1.78 -7.57
CA VAL A 84 27.70 -1.83 -7.99
C VAL A 84 28.21 -0.43 -8.36
N GLU A 85 27.46 0.29 -9.19
CA GLU A 85 27.79 1.62 -9.68
C GLU A 85 26.53 2.51 -9.68
N PRO A 86 26.32 3.27 -8.60
CA PRO A 86 25.15 4.13 -8.49
C PRO A 86 25.12 5.20 -9.59
N SER A 87 24.03 5.24 -10.35
CA SER A 87 23.81 6.22 -11.40
C SER A 87 22.38 6.74 -11.39
N THR A 88 22.22 8.05 -11.61
CA THR A 88 20.91 8.70 -11.68
C THR A 88 20.06 8.15 -12.83
N LYS A 89 20.68 7.74 -13.94
CA LYS A 89 19.99 7.12 -15.08
C LYS A 89 19.40 5.77 -14.71
N VAL A 90 20.18 4.92 -14.03
CA VAL A 90 19.72 3.60 -13.59
C VAL A 90 18.63 3.74 -12.53
N MET A 91 18.82 4.63 -11.56
CA MET A 91 17.82 4.91 -10.53
C MET A 91 16.52 5.47 -11.11
N ALA A 92 16.57 6.29 -12.17
CA ALA A 92 15.38 6.81 -12.82
C ALA A 92 14.52 5.67 -13.42
N GLU A 93 15.16 4.71 -14.11
CA GLU A 93 14.46 3.54 -14.66
C GLU A 93 13.89 2.65 -13.56
N ILE A 94 14.66 2.38 -12.50
CA ILE A 94 14.18 1.61 -11.33
C ILE A 94 12.93 2.28 -10.78
N ARG A 95 13.02 3.58 -10.45
CA ARG A 95 11.90 4.35 -9.88
C ARG A 95 10.66 4.33 -10.76
N LEU A 96 10.80 4.46 -12.09
CA LEU A 96 9.66 4.43 -13.01
C LEU A 96 8.93 3.09 -12.93
N ASN A 97 9.66 1.97 -13.00
CA ASN A 97 9.07 0.64 -12.96
C ASN A 97 8.48 0.30 -11.57
N GLU A 98 9.18 0.67 -10.50
CA GLU A 98 8.71 0.49 -9.13
C GLU A 98 7.45 1.30 -8.82
N SER A 99 7.34 2.52 -9.37
CA SER A 99 6.16 3.37 -9.16
C SER A 99 4.88 2.78 -9.75
N LEU A 100 4.98 2.06 -10.87
CA LEU A 100 3.86 1.36 -11.50
C LEU A 100 3.34 0.22 -10.64
N LEU A 101 4.20 -0.34 -9.80
CA LEU A 101 3.90 -1.46 -8.91
C LEU A 101 3.51 -1.01 -7.50
N GLY A 102 3.42 0.30 -7.24
CA GLY A 102 3.03 0.84 -5.93
C GLY A 102 4.16 0.90 -4.90
N ALA A 103 5.43 0.98 -5.29
CA ALA A 103 6.56 0.88 -4.35
C ALA A 103 6.49 1.86 -3.17
N THR A 104 6.19 3.12 -3.44
CA THR A 104 6.14 4.16 -2.40
C THR A 104 4.72 4.33 -1.84
N HIS A 105 4.64 4.96 -0.67
CA HIS A 105 3.34 5.35 -0.09
C HIS A 105 2.51 6.21 -1.07
N VAL A 106 3.16 7.14 -1.78
CA VAL A 106 2.49 8.01 -2.75
C VAL A 106 1.98 7.19 -3.94
N ASP A 107 2.73 6.19 -4.39
CA ASP A 107 2.31 5.32 -5.49
C ASP A 107 1.10 4.46 -5.07
N ARG A 108 1.10 3.92 -3.84
CA ARG A 108 -0.06 3.20 -3.30
C ARG A 108 -1.30 4.08 -3.19
N LEU A 109 -1.15 5.33 -2.74
CA LEU A 109 -2.26 6.28 -2.70
C LEU A 109 -2.80 6.57 -4.10
N ARG A 110 -1.91 6.74 -5.09
CA ARG A 110 -2.30 6.94 -6.49
C ARG A 110 -3.03 5.72 -7.05
N ALA A 111 -2.58 4.52 -6.70
CA ALA A 111 -3.18 3.25 -7.09
C ALA A 111 -4.41 2.87 -6.26
N ARG A 112 -4.78 3.67 -5.24
CA ARG A 112 -5.90 3.41 -4.31
C ARG A 112 -5.78 2.04 -3.61
N ILE A 113 -4.54 1.66 -3.29
CA ILE A 113 -4.25 0.43 -2.53
C ILE A 113 -4.40 0.73 -1.05
N LYS A 114 -5.38 0.10 -0.41
CA LYS A 114 -5.60 0.15 1.04
C LYS A 114 -5.00 -1.10 1.67
N VAL A 115 -4.00 -0.90 2.52
CA VAL A 115 -3.41 -1.99 3.31
C VAL A 115 -4.15 -2.06 4.64
N GLU A 116 -4.85 -3.17 4.87
CA GLU A 116 -5.51 -3.46 6.12
C GLU A 116 -4.59 -4.26 7.03
N LYS A 117 -4.50 -3.80 8.28
CA LYS A 117 -3.81 -4.54 9.33
C LYS A 117 -4.72 -5.67 9.81
N PRO A 118 -4.20 -6.89 10.01
CA PRO A 118 -4.96 -7.93 10.68
C PRO A 118 -5.45 -7.39 12.02
N THR A 119 -6.77 -7.32 12.20
CA THR A 119 -7.33 -6.98 13.51
C THR A 119 -7.11 -8.19 14.40
N ALA A 120 -6.34 -8.02 15.48
CA ALA A 120 -6.32 -8.99 16.57
C ALA A 120 -7.69 -8.98 17.25
N SER A 121 -8.68 -9.63 16.64
CA SER A 121 -10.05 -9.67 17.15
C SER A 121 -10.64 -11.05 16.96
N ASP A 122 -10.19 -11.98 17.81
CA ASP A 122 -11.09 -12.95 18.44
C ASP A 122 -10.83 -13.09 19.96
N ALA A 123 -10.16 -12.11 20.56
CA ALA A 123 -10.22 -11.92 22.01
C ALA A 123 -11.37 -10.95 22.30
N ALA A 124 -12.53 -11.49 22.65
CA ALA A 124 -13.67 -10.72 23.14
C ALA A 124 -13.20 -9.68 24.18
N PRO A 125 -13.68 -8.42 24.14
CA PRO A 125 -13.30 -7.42 25.13
C PRO A 125 -13.85 -7.82 26.51
N SER A 126 -13.02 -8.47 27.31
CA SER A 126 -13.25 -8.67 28.74
C SER A 126 -13.14 -7.30 29.43
N GLY A 127 -14.27 -6.59 29.54
CA GLY A 127 -14.30 -5.35 30.31
C GLY A 127 -15.58 -4.53 30.20
N VAL A 128 -16.28 -4.60 29.05
CA VAL A 128 -17.48 -3.75 28.86
C VAL A 128 -18.74 -4.36 29.47
N ALA A 129 -18.84 -5.70 29.47
CA ALA A 129 -19.93 -6.42 30.14
C ALA A 129 -19.86 -6.23 31.67
N ASP A 130 -18.66 -6.16 32.23
CA ASP A 130 -18.44 -6.05 33.68
C ASP A 130 -18.84 -4.67 34.22
N MET A 131 -18.60 -3.59 33.47
CA MET A 131 -19.02 -2.24 33.88
C MET A 131 -20.55 -2.08 33.93
N ARG A 132 -21.29 -2.70 33.01
CA ARG A 132 -22.77 -2.69 33.03
C ARG A 132 -23.35 -3.57 34.15
N ALA A 133 -22.66 -4.65 34.51
CA ALA A 133 -23.03 -5.49 35.64
C ALA A 133 -22.76 -4.79 36.98
N ALA A 134 -21.59 -4.16 37.13
CA ALA A 134 -21.22 -3.37 38.31
C ALA A 134 -22.13 -2.15 38.51
N ARG A 135 -22.51 -1.46 37.43
CA ARG A 135 -23.42 -0.31 37.51
C ARG A 135 -24.84 -0.70 37.94
N ARG A 136 -25.33 -1.86 37.50
CA ARG A 136 -26.65 -2.38 37.93
C ARG A 136 -26.68 -2.75 39.41
N ARG A 137 -25.62 -3.38 39.93
CA ARG A 137 -25.54 -3.73 41.37
C ARG A 137 -25.56 -2.50 42.28
N ARG A 138 -24.88 -1.42 41.88
CA ARG A 138 -24.88 -0.15 42.65
C ARG A 138 -26.25 0.53 42.70
N MET A 139 -27.12 0.28 41.72
CA MET A 139 -28.47 0.88 41.69
C MET A 139 -29.48 0.05 42.49
N SER A 140 -29.25 -1.25 42.69
CA SER A 140 -30.11 -2.11 43.50
C SER A 140 -29.82 -2.04 45.01
N ASP A 141 -28.60 -1.66 45.42
CA ASP A 141 -28.24 -1.47 46.85
C ASP A 141 -28.61 -0.08 47.40
N ALA A 142 -29.25 0.77 46.59
CA ALA A 142 -29.63 2.15 46.94
C ALA A 142 -31.16 2.32 47.09
N SER A 143 -31.91 1.24 47.34
CA SER A 143 -33.36 1.24 47.60
C SER A 143 -33.69 0.58 48.93
#